data_AF-A0A811RB23-F1
#
_entry.id   AF-A0A811RB23-F1
#
_cell.length_a   1.000
_cell.length_b   1.000
_cell.length_c   1.000
_cell.angle_alpha   90.00
_cell.angle_beta   90.00
_cell.angle_gamma   90.00
#
_symmetry.space_group_name_H-M   'P 1'
#
loop_
_entity.id
_entity.type
_entity.pdbx_description
1 polymer ?
#
loop_
_entity_poly.entity_id
_entity_poly.type
_entity_poly.pdbx_seq_one_letter_code
_entity_poly.pdbx_strand_id
1 'polypeptide(L)'
;MILVNAWVIHRDPKLWEAPEEFRPERFLDTAMVTVTAPLLPFGLGRRRCPGEGMAIRLMGLTLAALLQCFDWDVDQCGAVDMTEGVGLSMPMAKPLAAICRPREFVKSVLSAST
;
A
#
# COMPACT_ATOMS: atom_id res chain seq x y z
N MET A 1 0.99 -30.57 2.93
CA MET A 1 1.31 -29.13 3.01
C MET A 1 0.04 -28.35 2.73
N ILE A 2 -0.33 -27.39 3.57
CA ILE A 2 -1.51 -26.54 3.37
C ILE A 2 -1.00 -25.13 3.07
N LEU A 3 -1.46 -24.54 1.96
CA LEU A 3 -1.12 -23.18 1.56
C LEU A 3 -2.38 -22.33 1.57
N VAL A 4 -2.31 -21.17 2.21
CA VAL A 4 -3.40 -20.19 2.21
C VAL A 4 -3.18 -19.23 1.06
N ASN A 5 -4.10 -19.21 0.10
CA ASN A 5 -4.03 -18.31 -1.05
C ASN A 5 -4.70 -16.97 -0.72
N ALA A 6 -4.01 -16.12 0.05
CA ALA A 6 -4.50 -14.79 0.39
C ALA A 6 -4.73 -13.92 -0.85
N TRP A 7 -3.90 -14.10 -1.89
CA TRP A 7 -4.01 -13.36 -3.17
C TRP A 7 -5.39 -13.54 -3.82
N VAL A 8 -5.90 -14.77 -3.91
CA VAL A 8 -7.22 -15.06 -4.47
C VAL A 8 -8.33 -14.51 -3.58
N ILE A 9 -8.20 -14.61 -2.25
CA ILE A 9 -9.19 -14.08 -1.31
C ILE A 9 -9.32 -12.56 -1.43
N HIS A 10 -8.20 -11.85 -1.61
CA HIS A 10 -8.18 -10.39 -1.77
C HIS A 10 -8.76 -9.92 -3.11
N ARG A 11 -8.92 -10.84 -4.08
CA ARG A 11 -9.43 -10.56 -5.42
C ARG A 11 -10.74 -11.28 -5.76
N ASP A 12 -11.37 -11.93 -4.79
CA ASP A 12 -12.62 -12.66 -5.04
C ASP A 12 -13.76 -11.66 -5.32
N PRO A 13 -14.37 -11.66 -6.52
CA PRO A 13 -15.45 -10.75 -6.88
C PRO A 13 -16.74 -10.98 -6.06
N LYS A 14 -16.85 -12.11 -5.35
CA LYS A 14 -17.96 -12.37 -4.40
C LYS A 14 -17.77 -11.63 -3.07
N LEU A 15 -16.53 -11.26 -2.75
CA LEU A 15 -16.16 -10.59 -1.51
C LEU A 15 -15.84 -9.10 -1.73
N TRP A 16 -15.34 -8.76 -2.92
CA TRP A 16 -14.92 -7.41 -3.28
C TRP A 16 -15.59 -6.97 -4.59
N GLU A 17 -16.30 -5.86 -4.55
CA GLU A 17 -16.74 -5.18 -5.77
C GLU A 17 -15.51 -4.62 -6.50
N ALA A 18 -15.41 -4.81 -7.83
CA ALA A 18 -14.27 -4.38 -8.64
C ALA A 18 -12.90 -4.68 -7.98
N PRO A 19 -12.54 -5.97 -7.77
CA PRO A 19 -11.37 -6.36 -6.99
C PRO A 19 -10.03 -5.93 -7.58
N GLU A 20 -9.97 -5.74 -8.91
CA GLU A 20 -8.76 -5.33 -9.63
C GLU A 20 -8.56 -3.80 -9.65
N GLU A 21 -9.51 -3.02 -9.12
CA GLU A 21 -9.41 -1.57 -9.05
C GLU A 21 -8.84 -1.12 -7.70
N PHE A 22 -7.79 -0.27 -7.75
CA PHE A 22 -7.30 0.43 -6.58
C PHE A 22 -8.32 1.51 -6.15
N ARG A 23 -9.18 1.15 -5.19
CA ARG A 23 -10.29 2.00 -4.71
C ARG A 23 -10.24 2.14 -3.18
N PRO A 24 -9.40 3.02 -2.61
CA PRO A 24 -9.26 3.20 -1.15
C PRO A 24 -10.57 3.54 -0.44
N GLU A 25 -11.50 4.19 -1.14
CA GLU A 25 -12.78 4.66 -0.63
C GLU A 25 -13.65 3.51 -0.10
N ARG A 26 -13.43 2.28 -0.57
CA ARG A 26 -14.13 1.08 -0.08
C ARG A 26 -13.90 0.81 1.40
N PHE A 27 -12.85 1.39 1.99
CA PHE A 27 -12.51 1.24 3.41
C PHE A 27 -12.97 2.41 4.28
N LEU A 28 -13.61 3.44 3.70
CA LEU A 28 -14.09 4.60 4.45
C LEU A 28 -15.40 4.35 5.19
N ASP A 29 -16.18 3.34 4.77
CA ASP A 29 -17.41 2.93 5.46
C ASP A 29 -17.07 2.06 6.68
N THR A 30 -17.46 2.52 7.88
CA THR A 30 -17.19 1.87 9.17
C THR A 30 -17.86 0.49 9.30
N ALA A 31 -18.83 0.17 8.46
CA ALA A 31 -19.42 -1.17 8.39
C ALA A 31 -18.42 -2.23 7.90
N MET A 32 -17.47 -1.87 7.03
CA MET A 32 -16.46 -2.82 6.52
C MET A 32 -15.31 -3.05 7.49
N VAL A 33 -15.02 -2.08 8.36
CA VAL A 33 -13.97 -2.19 9.39
C VAL A 33 -14.41 -3.10 10.55
N THR A 34 -15.73 -3.17 10.80
CA THR A 34 -16.32 -3.95 11.91
C THR A 34 -16.65 -5.39 11.54
N VAL A 35 -16.87 -5.67 10.24
CA VAL A 35 -17.14 -7.02 9.73
C VAL A 35 -15.90 -7.55 9.04
N THR A 36 -15.09 -8.35 9.75
CA THR A 36 -14.24 -9.41 9.19
C THR A 36 -13.83 -9.23 7.72
N ALA A 37 -13.20 -8.10 7.39
CA ALA A 37 -12.90 -7.80 6.00
C ALA A 37 -11.99 -8.92 5.49
N PRO A 38 -12.20 -9.47 4.29
CA PRO A 38 -11.40 -10.59 3.76
C PRO A 38 -9.93 -10.22 3.46
N LEU A 39 -9.47 -9.08 3.98
CA LEU A 39 -8.11 -8.58 3.87
C LEU A 39 -7.24 -9.23 4.95
N LEU A 40 -6.22 -9.97 4.50
CA LEU A 40 -5.33 -10.79 5.33
C LEU A 40 -3.86 -10.48 5.07
N PRO A 41 -3.41 -9.20 5.10
CA PRO A 41 -2.04 -8.83 4.74
C PRO A 41 -1.03 -9.33 5.77
N PHE A 42 -1.49 -9.57 7.00
CA PHE A 42 -0.70 -10.09 8.12
C PHE A 42 -1.14 -11.50 8.53
N GLY A 43 -2.02 -12.15 7.76
CA GLY A 43 -2.62 -13.44 8.12
C GLY A 43 -3.66 -13.35 9.25
N LEU A 44 -4.02 -14.49 9.84
CA LEU A 44 -5.04 -14.59 10.88
C LEU A 44 -4.70 -15.67 11.92
N GLY A 45 -5.27 -15.54 13.12
CA GLY A 45 -5.19 -16.55 14.18
C GLY A 45 -3.80 -16.67 14.81
N ARG A 46 -3.46 -17.87 15.29
CA ARG A 46 -2.23 -18.13 16.07
C ARG A 46 -0.92 -17.91 15.31
N ARG A 47 -0.97 -17.78 13.98
CA ARG A 47 0.19 -17.56 13.10
C ARG A 47 0.16 -16.18 12.43
N ARG A 48 -0.68 -15.26 12.93
CA ARG A 48 -0.69 -13.88 12.45
C ARG A 48 0.70 -13.25 12.65
N CYS A 49 1.10 -12.40 11.71
CA CYS A 49 2.37 -11.69 11.76
C CYS A 49 2.50 -10.91 13.08
N PRO A 50 3.54 -11.18 13.89
CA PRO A 50 3.75 -10.45 15.15
C PRO A 50 4.10 -8.97 14.92
N GLY A 51 4.49 -8.60 13.69
CA GLY A 51 4.83 -7.24 13.30
C GLY A 51 3.63 -6.38 12.85
N GLU A 52 2.39 -6.90 12.81
CA GLU A 52 1.20 -6.18 12.32
C GLU A 52 1.07 -4.77 12.92
N GLY A 53 1.13 -4.66 14.25
CA GLY A 53 0.97 -3.39 14.94
C GLY A 53 2.08 -2.38 14.65
N MET A 54 3.32 -2.85 14.45
CA MET A 54 4.44 -1.99 14.07
C MET A 54 4.30 -1.52 12.62
N ALA A 55 3.99 -2.45 11.71
CA ALA A 55 3.85 -2.18 10.29
C ALA A 55 2.77 -1.12 10.03
N ILE A 56 1.58 -1.24 10.63
CA ILE A 56 0.50 -0.27 10.45
C ILE A 56 0.91 1.14 10.89
N ARG A 57 1.59 1.26 12.04
CA ARG A 57 2.06 2.56 12.57
C ARG A 57 3.12 3.19 11.67
N LEU A 58 4.10 2.39 11.24
CA LEU A 58 5.17 2.86 10.36
C LEU A 58 4.64 3.24 9.00
N MET A 59 3.79 2.42 8.38
CA MET A 59 3.22 2.71 7.06
C MET A 59 2.44 4.03 7.05
N GLY A 60 1.61 4.29 8.06
CA GLY A 60 0.87 5.54 8.17
C GLY A 60 1.78 6.76 8.28
N LEU A 61 2.79 6.71 9.17
CA LEU A 61 3.75 7.80 9.35
C LEU A 61 4.60 8.03 8.10
N THR A 62 5.14 6.96 7.52
CA THR A 62 5.97 7.03 6.32
C THR A 62 5.18 7.60 5.14
N LEU A 63 3.95 7.12 4.90
CA LEU A 63 3.11 7.64 3.82
C LEU A 63 2.77 9.11 4.03
N ALA A 64 2.37 9.50 5.25
CA ALA A 64 2.09 10.90 5.57
C ALA A 64 3.31 11.80 5.34
N ALA A 65 4.50 11.38 5.77
CA ALA A 65 5.73 12.12 5.54
C ALA A 65 6.06 12.25 4.05
N LEU A 66 5.96 11.17 3.27
CA LEU A 66 6.23 11.19 1.83
C LEU A 66 5.27 12.11 1.07
N LEU A 67 3.99 12.13 1.43
CA LEU A 67 2.97 12.99 0.82
C LEU A 67 3.09 14.46 1.25
N GLN A 68 3.40 14.70 2.52
CA GLN A 68 3.57 16.05 3.05
C GLN A 68 4.82 16.73 2.46
N CYS A 69 5.89 15.96 2.28
CA CYS A 69 7.21 16.49 1.95
C CYS A 69 7.48 16.58 0.44
N PHE A 70 6.87 15.73 -0.38
CA PHE A 70 7.26 15.61 -1.78
C PHE A 70 6.05 15.59 -2.72
N ASP A 71 6.22 16.21 -3.88
CA ASP A 71 5.42 15.94 -5.07
C ASP A 71 6.06 14.79 -5.86
N TRP A 72 5.22 13.86 -6.30
CA TRP A 72 5.65 12.63 -6.96
C TRP A 72 5.29 12.67 -8.44
N ASP A 73 6.21 12.22 -9.26
CA ASP A 73 6.07 12.15 -10.70
C ASP A 73 6.72 10.88 -11.21
N VAL A 74 6.31 10.41 -12.38
CA VAL A 74 6.86 9.22 -13.02
C VAL A 74 7.27 9.65 -14.42
N ASP A 75 8.54 9.46 -14.78
CA ASP A 75 9.11 9.87 -16.07
C ASP A 75 8.57 9.05 -17.27
N GLN A 76 7.52 8.26 -17.04
CA GLN A 76 6.89 7.40 -18.01
C GLN A 76 5.64 8.09 -18.54
N CYS A 77 5.58 8.29 -19.86
CA CYS A 77 4.37 8.76 -20.53
C CYS A 77 3.36 7.59 -20.60
N GLY A 78 2.65 7.32 -19.50
CA GLY A 78 1.68 6.22 -19.43
C GLY A 78 1.38 5.74 -18.01
N ALA A 79 0.57 4.70 -17.90
CA ALA A 79 0.28 4.06 -16.61
C ALA A 79 1.50 3.27 -16.11
N VAL A 80 1.71 3.29 -14.79
CA VAL A 80 2.74 2.48 -14.13
C VAL A 80 2.46 0.99 -14.36
N ASP A 81 3.48 0.24 -14.78
CA ASP A 81 3.38 -1.21 -14.94
C ASP A 81 3.28 -1.90 -13.57
N MET A 82 2.08 -2.35 -13.20
CA MET A 82 1.78 -3.03 -11.94
C MET A 82 1.87 -4.56 -12.05
N THR A 83 2.46 -5.10 -13.12
CA THR A 83 2.61 -6.55 -13.30
C THR A 83 3.41 -7.14 -12.13
N GLU A 84 2.89 -8.22 -11.52
CA GLU A 84 3.53 -8.89 -10.39
C GLU A 84 4.75 -9.69 -10.86
N GLY A 85 5.87 -9.49 -10.17
CA GLY A 85 7.10 -10.24 -10.32
C GLY A 85 7.12 -11.50 -9.45
N VAL A 86 8.14 -12.33 -9.66
CA VAL A 86 8.30 -13.59 -8.91
C VAL A 86 8.84 -13.31 -7.51
N GLY A 87 8.08 -13.66 -6.47
CA GLY A 87 8.54 -13.57 -5.09
C GLY A 87 7.43 -13.79 -4.06
N LEU A 88 7.82 -13.95 -2.79
CA LEU A 88 6.87 -14.13 -1.68
C LEU A 88 6.08 -12.86 -1.33
N SER A 89 6.61 -11.68 -1.69
CA SER A 89 6.06 -10.37 -1.35
C SER A 89 5.35 -9.68 -2.51
N MET A 90 5.07 -10.39 -3.62
CA MET A 90 4.52 -9.82 -4.85
C MET A 90 5.26 -8.54 -5.30
N PRO A 91 6.59 -8.61 -5.53
CA PRO A 91 7.33 -7.43 -6.00
C PRO A 91 6.80 -6.98 -7.36
N MET A 92 7.06 -5.73 -7.77
CA MET A 92 6.79 -5.32 -9.15
C MET A 92 7.74 -6.05 -10.11
N ALA A 93 7.22 -6.53 -11.24
CA ALA A 93 8.02 -7.18 -12.28
C ALA A 93 9.04 -6.20 -12.89
N LYS A 94 8.65 -4.93 -13.01
CA LYS A 94 9.53 -3.81 -13.36
C LYS A 94 9.61 -2.85 -12.18
N PRO A 95 10.79 -2.58 -11.62
CA PRO A 95 10.93 -1.60 -10.55
C PRO A 95 10.40 -0.22 -10.96
N LEU A 96 9.66 0.43 -10.06
CA LEU A 96 9.19 1.80 -10.27
C LEU A 96 10.34 2.80 -10.16
N ALA A 97 10.56 3.58 -11.20
CA ALA A 97 11.41 4.77 -11.16
C ALA A 97 10.55 6.01 -10.99
N ALA A 98 10.51 6.57 -9.78
CA ALA A 98 9.75 7.77 -9.45
C ALA A 98 10.68 8.96 -9.20
N ILE A 99 10.22 10.14 -9.58
CA ILE A 99 10.86 11.42 -9.29
C ILE A 99 10.15 12.04 -8.09
N CYS A 100 10.90 12.36 -7.03
CA CYS A 100 10.40 13.09 -5.88
C CYS A 100 10.92 14.53 -5.88
N ARG A 101 10.01 15.51 -5.88
CA ARG A 101 10.35 16.94 -5.82
C ARG A 101 9.96 17.50 -4.46
N PRO A 102 10.87 18.13 -3.70
CA PRO A 102 10.52 18.71 -2.40
C PRO A 102 9.44 19.78 -2.52
N ARG A 103 8.45 19.74 -1.64
CA ARG A 103 7.42 20.77 -1.50
C ARG A 103 7.97 22.02 -0.80
N GLU A 104 7.30 23.15 -0.96
CA GLU A 104 7.74 24.44 -0.39
C GLU A 104 7.97 24.40 1.12
N PHE A 105 7.13 23.67 1.86
CA PHE A 105 7.33 23.44 3.29
C PHE A 105 8.71 22.81 3.61
N VAL A 106 9.16 21.85 2.82
CA VAL A 106 10.46 21.20 3.03
C VAL A 106 11.59 22.14 2.64
N LYS A 107 11.43 22.87 1.53
CA LYS A 107 12.44 23.87 1.11
C LYS A 107 12.68 24.92 2.19
N SER A 108 11.62 25.40 2.84
CA SER A 108 11.74 26.40 3.92
C SER A 108 12.45 25.84 5.15
N VAL A 109 12.13 24.61 5.57
CA VAL A 109 12.81 23.92 6.70
C VAL A 109 14.30 23.70 6.40
N LEU A 110 14.62 23.28 5.18
CA LEU A 110 16.01 23.06 4.76
C LEU A 110 16.80 24.39 4.70
N SER A 111 16.18 25.46 4.18
CA SER A 111 16.81 26.78 4.13
C SER A 111 17.04 27.40 5.51
N ALA A 112 16.18 27.10 6.49
CA ALA A 112 16.29 27.61 7.86
C ALA A 112 17.33 26.85 8.71
N SER A 113 17.84 25.72 8.19
CA SER A 113 18.83 24.88 8.85
C SER A 113 20.27 25.18 8.40
N THR A 114 20.45 26.20 7.54
CA THR A 114 21.74 26.65 7.01
C THR A 114 22.01 28.08 7.45
#